data_AF-H3RLG9-F1
#
_entry.id   AF-H3RLG9-F1
#
_cell.length_a   1.000
_cell.length_b   1.000
_cell.length_c   1.000
_cell.angle_alpha   90.00
_cell.angle_beta   90.00
_cell.angle_gamma   90.00
#
_symmetry.space_group_name_H-M   'P 1'
#
loop_
_entity.id
_entity.type
_entity.pdbx_description
1 polymer ?
#
loop_
_entity_poly.entity_id
_entity_poly.type
_entity_poly.pdbx_seq_one_letter_code
_entity_poly.pdbx_strand_id
1 'polypeptide(L)'
;MNTIQQALSSKRTLKKFLSECDFVFLTTLNEQITASLTERKAEHEALEQQQKEREAKRLELLELIKAEGFSQDEFASIHTAPKAAKRKPKYQYIEGGITKYWSGVGRVPVVIQQELDAGKSLESFLIKP
;
A
#
# COMPACT_ATOMS: atom_id res chain seq x y z
N MET A 1 5.04 -20.00 1.35
CA MET A 1 4.22 -21.02 0.66
C MET A 1 3.54 -21.86 1.71
N ASN A 2 2.25 -22.12 1.54
CA ASN A 2 1.47 -22.89 2.52
C ASN A 2 1.93 -24.36 2.53
N THR A 3 2.00 -25.01 3.69
CA THR A 3 2.50 -26.39 3.82
C THR A 3 1.62 -27.39 3.04
N ILE A 4 0.32 -27.12 3.00
CA ILE A 4 -0.67 -27.87 2.20
C ILE A 4 -0.39 -27.73 0.70
N GLN A 5 -0.03 -26.53 0.24
CA GLN A 5 0.30 -26.28 -1.17
C GLN A 5 1.55 -27.06 -1.60
N GLN A 6 2.56 -27.14 -0.74
CA GLN A 6 3.76 -27.94 -1.00
C GLN A 6 3.44 -29.43 -1.08
N ALA A 7 2.61 -29.95 -0.17
CA ALA A 7 2.19 -31.35 -0.19
C ALA A 7 1.38 -31.70 -1.45
N LEU A 8 0.44 -30.84 -1.86
CA LEU A 8 -0.39 -31.03 -3.05
C LEU A 8 0.37 -30.85 -4.38
N SER A 9 1.48 -30.11 -4.38
CA SER A 9 2.32 -29.90 -5.57
C SER A 9 3.17 -31.13 -5.97
N SER A 10 3.47 -31.99 -4.99
CA SER A 10 4.26 -33.21 -5.22
C SER A 10 3.38 -34.30 -5.81
N LYS A 11 3.63 -34.70 -7.07
CA LYS A 11 2.90 -35.78 -7.74
C LYS A 11 2.86 -37.08 -6.93
N ARG A 12 3.95 -37.41 -6.23
CA ARG A 12 4.05 -38.63 -5.41
C ARG A 12 3.13 -38.55 -4.18
N THR A 13 3.16 -37.43 -3.49
CA THR A 13 2.36 -37.20 -2.28
C THR A 13 0.88 -37.11 -2.64
N LEU A 14 0.55 -36.37 -3.70
CA LEU A 14 -0.81 -36.26 -4.21
C LEU A 14 -1.37 -37.62 -4.62
N LYS A 15 -0.61 -38.43 -5.37
CA LYS A 15 -1.07 -39.77 -5.78
C LYS A 15 -1.35 -40.67 -4.57
N LYS A 16 -0.48 -40.64 -3.56
CA LYS A 16 -0.69 -41.40 -2.32
C LYS A 16 -1.97 -40.97 -1.60
N PHE A 17 -2.18 -39.66 -1.43
CA PHE A 17 -3.38 -39.10 -0.83
C PHE A 17 -4.65 -39.52 -1.59
N LEU A 18 -4.64 -39.40 -2.92
CA LEU A 18 -5.78 -39.78 -3.77
C LEU A 18 -6.08 -41.28 -3.72
N SER A 19 -5.07 -42.14 -3.59
CA SER A 19 -5.28 -43.59 -3.47
C SER A 19 -5.80 -44.05 -2.10
N GLU A 20 -5.64 -43.24 -1.06
CA GLU A 20 -6.13 -43.52 0.30
C GLU A 20 -7.56 -42.98 0.53
N CYS A 21 -8.07 -42.15 -0.38
CA CYS A 21 -9.37 -41.50 -0.28
C CYS A 21 -10.48 -42.30 -0.98
N ASP A 22 -11.71 -42.16 -0.49
CA ASP A 22 -12.89 -42.77 -1.10
C ASP A 22 -13.31 -42.06 -2.41
N PHE A 23 -13.90 -42.81 -3.33
CA PHE A 23 -14.34 -42.29 -4.63
C PHE A 23 -15.34 -41.13 -4.50
N VAL A 24 -16.32 -41.22 -3.60
CA VAL A 24 -17.33 -40.17 -3.40
C VAL A 24 -16.68 -38.88 -2.94
N PHE A 25 -15.72 -38.99 -2.01
CA PHE A 25 -14.94 -37.85 -1.53
C PHE A 25 -14.12 -37.21 -2.66
N LEU A 26 -13.50 -38.02 -3.52
CA LEU A 26 -12.72 -37.51 -4.66
C LEU A 26 -13.61 -36.74 -5.65
N THR A 27 -14.83 -37.18 -5.90
CA THR A 27 -15.79 -36.48 -6.75
C THR A 27 -16.19 -35.13 -6.16
N THR A 28 -16.58 -35.10 -4.88
CA THR A 28 -16.93 -33.84 -4.20
C THR A 28 -15.75 -32.87 -4.15
N LEU A 29 -14.54 -33.37 -3.88
CA LEU A 29 -13.32 -32.56 -3.89
C LEU A 29 -13.04 -31.98 -5.28
N ASN A 30 -13.26 -32.76 -6.34
CA ASN A 30 -13.11 -32.27 -7.72
C ASN A 30 -14.12 -31.16 -8.06
N GLU A 31 -15.39 -31.32 -7.65
CA GLU A 31 -16.43 -30.31 -7.84
C GLU A 31 -16.08 -29.00 -7.14
N GLN A 32 -15.63 -29.07 -5.87
CA GLN A 32 -15.21 -27.90 -5.10
C GLN A 32 -14.01 -27.18 -5.74
N ILE A 33 -12.98 -27.94 -6.14
CA ILE A 33 -11.81 -27.38 -6.81
C ILE A 33 -12.22 -26.71 -8.13
N THR A 34 -13.09 -27.36 -8.90
CA THR A 34 -13.57 -26.82 -10.18
C THR A 34 -14.35 -25.53 -9.98
N ALA A 35 -15.25 -25.48 -8.99
CA ALA A 35 -16.00 -24.27 -8.66
C ALA A 35 -15.10 -23.10 -8.21
N SER A 36 -14.10 -23.36 -7.37
CA SER A 36 -13.13 -22.33 -6.98
C SER A 36 -12.23 -21.89 -8.15
N LEU A 37 -11.91 -22.80 -9.07
CA LEU A 37 -11.13 -22.46 -10.27
C LEU A 37 -11.92 -21.61 -11.26
N THR A 38 -13.21 -21.89 -11.46
CA THR A 38 -14.07 -21.08 -12.35
C THR A 38 -14.24 -19.67 -11.80
N GLU A 39 -14.46 -19.51 -10.50
CA GLU A 39 -14.52 -18.21 -9.82
C GLU A 39 -13.20 -17.43 -9.98
N ARG A 40 -12.07 -18.05 -9.65
CA ARG A 40 -10.73 -17.44 -9.80
C ARG A 40 -10.41 -17.06 -11.24
N LYS A 41 -10.85 -17.87 -12.21
CA LYS A 41 -10.65 -17.57 -13.64
C LYS A 41 -11.49 -16.37 -14.06
N ALA A 42 -12.74 -16.29 -13.62
CA ALA A 42 -13.60 -15.14 -13.91
C ALA A 42 -13.04 -13.85 -13.29
N GLU A 43 -12.55 -13.90 -12.05
CA GLU A 43 -11.87 -12.76 -11.42
C GLU A 43 -10.64 -12.31 -12.20
N HIS A 44 -9.78 -13.26 -12.60
CA HIS A 44 -8.58 -12.95 -13.38
C HIS A 44 -8.93 -12.33 -14.73
N GLU A 45 -9.91 -12.89 -15.44
CA GLU A 45 -10.36 -12.38 -16.73
C GLU A 45 -10.98 -10.98 -16.60
N ALA A 46 -11.79 -10.73 -15.57
CA ALA A 46 -12.34 -9.41 -15.29
C ALA A 46 -11.24 -8.37 -14.99
N LEU A 47 -10.21 -8.75 -14.25
CA LEU A 47 -9.05 -7.89 -13.98
C LEU A 47 -8.23 -7.61 -15.25
N GLU A 48 -8.04 -8.60 -16.11
CA GLU A 48 -7.36 -8.41 -17.39
C GLU A 48 -8.19 -7.54 -18.34
N GLN A 49 -9.52 -7.73 -18.40
CA GLN A 49 -10.41 -6.90 -19.19
C GLN A 49 -10.38 -5.45 -18.69
N GLN A 50 -10.49 -5.22 -17.38
CA GLN A 50 -10.40 -3.88 -16.81
C GLN A 50 -9.04 -3.21 -17.11
N GLN A 51 -7.94 -3.96 -17.07
CA GLN A 51 -6.62 -3.44 -17.44
C GLN A 51 -6.57 -3.06 -18.92
N LYS A 52 -7.05 -3.93 -19.81
CA LYS A 52 -7.13 -3.65 -21.25
C LYS A 52 -8.01 -2.44 -21.57
N GLU A 53 -9.17 -2.31 -20.93
CA GLU A 53 -10.04 -1.15 -21.08
C GLU A 53 -9.36 0.14 -20.59
N ARG A 54 -8.65 0.08 -19.46
CA ARG A 54 -7.89 1.22 -18.93
C ARG A 54 -6.76 1.61 -19.89
N GLU A 55 -6.04 0.64 -20.44
CA GLU A 55 -4.96 0.89 -21.40
C GLU A 55 -5.51 1.43 -22.73
N ALA A 56 -6.62 0.89 -23.24
CA ALA A 56 -7.28 1.38 -24.43
C ALA A 56 -7.72 2.84 -24.26
N LYS A 57 -8.40 3.16 -23.15
CA LYS A 57 -8.79 4.54 -22.81
C LYS A 57 -7.57 5.46 -22.67
N ARG A 58 -6.47 4.95 -22.08
CA ARG A 58 -5.23 5.71 -21.96
C ARG A 58 -4.66 6.05 -23.34
N LEU A 59 -4.63 5.10 -24.27
CA LEU A 59 -4.16 5.34 -25.63
C LEU A 59 -5.05 6.33 -26.38
N GLU A 60 -6.38 6.18 -26.30
CA GLU A 60 -7.34 7.10 -26.89
C GLU A 60 -7.15 8.54 -26.37
N LEU A 61 -6.98 8.70 -25.05
CA LEU A 61 -6.70 10.01 -24.46
C LEU A 61 -5.37 10.61 -24.94
N LEU A 62 -4.33 9.77 -25.09
CA LEU A 62 -3.04 10.23 -25.63
C LEU A 62 -3.15 10.67 -27.09
N GLU A 63 -3.95 9.98 -27.90
CA GLU A 63 -4.22 10.37 -29.28
C GLU A 63 -4.99 11.70 -29.35
N LEU A 64 -6.02 11.87 -28.50
CA LEU A 64 -6.78 13.12 -28.42
C LEU A 64 -5.91 14.31 -27.99
N ILE A 65 -5.08 14.13 -26.96
CA ILE A 65 -4.12 15.13 -26.49
C ILE A 65 -3.17 15.55 -27.62
N LYS A 66 -2.66 14.58 -28.37
CA LYS A 66 -1.78 14.83 -29.52
C LYS A 66 -2.52 15.54 -30.66
N ALA A 67 -3.78 15.19 -30.92
CA ALA A 67 -4.60 15.81 -31.96
C ALA A 67 -4.88 17.28 -31.67
N GLU A 68 -5.10 17.62 -30.39
CA GLU A 68 -5.30 18.99 -29.93
C GLU A 68 -3.99 19.80 -29.83
N GLY A 69 -2.84 19.18 -30.15
CA GLY A 69 -1.53 19.83 -30.18
C GLY A 69 -0.88 20.02 -28.81
N PHE A 70 -1.46 19.45 -27.75
CA PHE A 70 -0.86 19.48 -26.42
C PHE A 70 0.18 18.37 -26.26
N SER A 71 1.27 18.67 -25.55
CA SER A 71 2.29 17.69 -25.19
C SER A 71 2.10 17.16 -23.76
N GLN A 72 2.51 15.91 -23.51
CA GLN A 72 2.44 15.29 -22.17
C GLN A 72 3.11 16.15 -21.08
N ASP A 73 4.16 16.89 -21.43
CA ASP A 73 4.93 17.74 -20.52
C ASP A 73 4.17 19.01 -20.06
N GLU A 74 3.22 19.50 -20.86
CA GLU A 74 2.40 20.66 -20.48
C GLU A 74 1.45 20.32 -19.32
N PHE A 75 0.98 19.06 -19.23
CA PHE A 75 0.12 18.59 -18.13
C PHE A 75 0.90 18.29 -16.84
N ALA A 76 2.18 17.91 -16.93
CA ALA A 76 3.01 17.64 -15.75
C ALA A 76 3.23 18.90 -14.89
N SER A 77 3.18 20.08 -15.51
CA SER A 77 3.38 21.38 -14.87
C SER A 77 2.16 21.88 -14.07
N ILE A 78 0.95 21.35 -14.35
CA ILE A 78 -0.30 21.82 -13.71
C ILE A 78 -0.43 21.29 -12.27
N HIS A 79 0.25 20.19 -11.93
CA HIS A 79 0.16 19.54 -10.62
C HIS A 79 1.26 19.94 -9.63
N THR A 80 2.20 20.82 -10.00
CA THR A 80 3.18 21.35 -9.06
C THR A 80 2.63 22.56 -8.32
N ALA A 81 1.57 22.34 -7.52
CA ALA A 81 1.29 23.29 -6.44
C ALA A 81 2.59 23.40 -5.60
N PRO A 82 3.15 24.60 -5.39
CA PRO A 82 4.36 24.73 -4.60
C PRO A 82 4.06 24.17 -3.21
N LYS A 83 4.72 23.05 -2.86
CA LYS A 83 4.64 22.51 -1.50
C LYS A 83 5.04 23.64 -0.57
N ALA A 84 4.06 24.18 0.17
CA ALA A 84 4.31 25.21 1.16
C ALA A 84 5.48 24.74 2.03
N ALA A 85 6.54 25.56 2.10
CA ALA A 85 7.78 25.19 2.78
C ALA A 85 7.44 24.73 4.19
N LYS A 86 7.69 23.46 4.51
CA LYS A 86 7.50 22.92 5.86
C LYS A 86 8.36 23.76 6.80
N ARG A 87 7.71 24.54 7.68
CA ARG A 87 8.41 25.43 8.63
C ARG A 87 9.37 24.57 9.46
N LYS A 88 10.64 24.98 9.54
CA LYS A 88 11.67 24.25 10.29
C LYS A 88 11.25 24.11 11.76
N PRO A 89 11.46 22.95 12.39
CA PRO A 89 11.20 22.81 13.82
C PRO A 89 12.08 23.77 14.63
N LYS A 90 11.57 24.26 15.77
CA LYS A 90 12.29 25.20 16.66
C LYS A 90 12.77 24.53 17.95
N TYR A 91 12.07 23.49 18.40
CA TYR A 91 12.36 22.78 19.65
C TYR A 91 12.53 21.27 19.42
N GLN A 92 13.37 20.63 20.24
CA GLN A 92 13.62 19.19 20.26
C GLN A 92 13.38 18.66 21.69
N TYR A 93 12.71 17.50 21.79
CA TYR A 93 12.44 16.84 23.08
C TYR A 93 12.48 15.32 22.92
N ILE A 94 12.68 14.59 24.02
CA ILE A 94 12.72 13.12 24.03
C ILE A 94 11.42 12.62 24.64
N GLU A 95 10.70 11.79 23.92
CA GLU A 95 9.46 11.17 24.40
C GLU A 95 9.60 9.65 24.26
N GLY A 96 9.64 8.93 25.38
CA GLY A 96 9.77 7.46 25.38
C GLY A 96 11.06 6.94 24.74
N GLY A 97 12.17 7.70 24.83
CA GLY A 97 13.46 7.34 24.23
C GLY A 97 13.62 7.72 22.76
N ILE A 98 12.61 8.37 22.14
CA ILE A 98 12.65 8.83 20.75
C ILE A 98 12.74 10.35 20.71
N THR A 99 13.71 10.87 19.96
CA THR A 99 13.87 12.30 19.70
C THR A 99 12.77 12.80 18.75
N LYS A 100 11.94 13.73 19.23
CA LYS A 100 10.89 14.40 18.46
C LYS A 100 11.15 15.90 18.36
N TYR A 101 10.56 16.51 17.34
CA TYR A 101 10.73 17.92 17.00
C TYR A 101 9.40 18.64 16.97
N TRP A 102 9.39 19.87 17.49
CA TRP A 102 8.21 20.72 17.53
C TRP A 102 8.51 22.09 16.94
N SER A 103 7.63 22.56 16.06
CA SER A 103 7.78 23.85 15.37
C SER A 103 7.48 25.07 16.24
N GLY A 104 7.01 24.86 17.47
CA GLY A 104 6.56 25.95 18.35
C GLY A 104 5.18 26.51 17.95
N VAL A 105 4.50 25.87 17.00
CA VAL A 105 3.17 26.27 16.51
C VAL A 105 2.17 25.18 16.86
N GLY A 106 1.05 25.56 17.48
CA GLY A 106 -0.02 24.64 17.89
C GLY A 106 0.13 24.15 19.34
N ARG A 107 -0.48 23.00 19.64
CA ARG A 107 -0.49 22.42 20.99
C ARG A 107 0.93 22.05 21.43
N VAL A 108 1.31 22.48 22.64
CA VAL A 108 2.60 22.15 23.26
C VAL A 108 2.66 20.65 23.54
N PRO A 109 3.74 19.94 23.18
CA PRO A 109 3.92 18.54 23.55
C PRO A 109 3.90 18.35 25.06
N VAL A 110 3.27 17.27 25.53
CA VAL A 110 3.09 16.98 26.97
C VAL A 110 4.41 16.97 27.72
N VAL A 111 5.47 16.42 27.11
CA VAL A 111 6.82 16.38 27.71
C VAL A 111 7.36 17.79 27.96
N ILE A 112 7.21 18.70 27.00
CA ILE A 112 7.67 20.08 27.18
C ILE A 112 6.79 20.78 28.22
N GLN A 113 5.47 20.55 28.19
CA GLN A 113 4.54 21.16 29.13
C GLN A 113 4.83 20.75 30.58
N GLN A 114 5.10 19.48 30.84
CA GLN A 114 5.47 18.98 32.17
C GLN A 114 6.77 19.63 32.68
N GLU A 115 7.74 19.83 31.80
CA GLU A 115 9.03 20.46 32.15
C GLU A 115 8.89 21.97 32.38
N LEU A 116 7.99 22.64 31.64
CA LEU A 116 7.59 24.02 31.91
C LEU A 116 6.90 24.16 33.27
N ASP A 117 5.97 23.24 33.59
CA ASP A 117 5.28 23.21 34.88
C ASP A 117 6.24 22.90 36.04
N ALA A 118 7.31 22.15 35.78
CA ALA A 118 8.42 21.92 36.71
C ALA A 118 9.38 23.12 36.85
N GLY A 119 9.10 24.23 36.18
CA GLY A 119 9.85 25.50 36.29
C GLY A 119 11.04 25.64 35.34
N LYS A 120 11.20 24.76 34.35
CA LYS A 120 12.24 24.93 33.31
C LYS A 120 11.76 25.88 32.22
N SER A 121 12.67 26.66 31.66
CA SER A 121 12.38 27.57 30.55
C SER A 121 12.27 26.83 29.22
N LEU A 122 11.34 27.26 28.35
CA LEU A 122 11.16 26.70 27.00
C LEU A 122 12.45 26.73 26.16
N GLU A 123 13.37 27.63 26.50
CA GLU A 123 14.68 27.80 25.88
C GLU A 123 15.60 26.57 26.00
N SER A 124 15.41 25.72 27.01
CA SER A 124 16.20 24.49 27.15
C SER A 124 15.94 23.48 26.04
N PHE A 125 14.80 23.59 25.37
CA PHE A 125 14.40 22.73 24.27
C PHE A 125 14.74 23.30 22.89
N LEU A 126 15.34 24.50 22.80
CA LEU A 126 15.73 25.06 21.50
C LEU A 126 16.70 24.11 20.79
N ILE A 127 16.44 23.89 19.50
CA ILE A 127 17.42 23.24 18.63
C ILE A 127 18.60 24.21 18.51
N LYS A 128 19.73 23.84 19.13
CA LYS A 128 20.98 24.57 18.93
C LYS A 128 21.52 24.22 17.53
N PRO A 129 21.97 25.20 16.75
CA PRO A 129 22.55 24.96 15.43
C PRO A 129 23.85 24.14 15.51
#